data_AF-A0A8T3M2J8-F1
#
_entry.id   AF-A0A8T3M2J8-F1
#
_cell.length_a   1.000
_cell.length_b   1.000
_cell.length_c   1.000
_cell.angle_alpha   90.00
_cell.angle_beta   90.00
_cell.angle_gamma   90.00
#
_symmetry.space_group_name_H-M   'P 1'
#
loop_
_entity.id
_entity.type
_entity.pdbx_description
1 polymer ?
#
loop_
_entity_poly.entity_id
_entity_poly.type
_entity_poly.pdbx_seq_one_letter_code
_entity_poly.pdbx_strand_id
1 'polypeptide(L)' 'MFDGIALPNAASVAIGMRRIAVYEGVGFKFDAWHDVAWYGLRMAEPGLPLAGPVSLPELLSTAV' A
#
# COMPACT_ATOMS: atom_id res chain seq x y z
N MET A 1 -4.65 3.12 2.46
CA MET A 1 -3.64 3.03 1.39
C MET A 1 -3.27 1.57 1.19
N PHE A 2 -3.02 1.14 -0.04
CA PHE A 2 -2.60 -0.23 -0.36
C PHE A 2 -1.41 -0.20 -1.29
N ASP A 3 -0.52 -1.18 -1.15
CA ASP A 3 0.65 -1.33 -2.02
C ASP A 3 0.96 -2.81 -2.27
N GLY A 4 1.51 -3.11 -3.44
CA GLY A 4 1.91 -4.43 -3.89
C GLY A 4 3.42 -4.61 -3.81
N ILE A 5 3.88 -5.64 -3.11
CA ILE A 5 5.29 -5.96 -2.95
C ILE A 5 5.60 -7.26 -3.69
N ALA A 6 6.47 -7.18 -4.70
CA ALA A 6 7.03 -8.36 -5.35
C ALA A 6 7.93 -9.13 -4.36
N LEU A 7 7.73 -10.43 -4.25
CA LEU A 7 8.46 -11.28 -3.31
C LEU A 7 9.59 -12.08 -3.99
N PRO A 8 10.69 -12.35 -3.27
CA PRO A 8 11.00 -11.92 -1.89
C PRO A 8 11.51 -10.47 -1.80
N ASN A 9 11.09 -9.72 -0.78
CA ASN A 9 11.63 -8.39 -0.46
C ASN A 9 11.46 -8.06 1.03
N ALA A 10 12.40 -8.54 1.86
CA ALA A 10 12.31 -8.41 3.31
C ALA A 10 12.33 -6.94 3.80
N ALA A 11 13.07 -6.06 3.11
CA ALA A 11 13.18 -4.64 3.50
C ALA A 11 11.82 -3.92 3.40
N SER A 12 11.09 -4.12 2.31
CA SER A 12 9.75 -3.53 2.15
C SER A 12 8.72 -4.16 3.10
N VAL A 13 8.82 -5.47 3.37
CA VAL A 13 7.93 -6.16 4.32
C VAL A 13 8.10 -5.63 5.75
N ALA A 14 9.30 -5.20 6.12
CA ALA A 14 9.59 -4.67 7.46
C ALA A 14 8.95 -3.29 7.76
N ILE A 15 8.35 -2.62 6.76
CA ILE A 15 7.70 -1.29 6.92
C ILE A 15 6.44 -1.38 7.83
N GLY A 16 5.96 -2.57 8.16
CA GLY A 16 4.96 -2.76 9.22
C GLY A 16 3.50 -2.58 8.81
N MET A 17 3.22 -2.56 7.51
CA MET A 17 1.84 -2.60 7.00
C MET A 17 1.23 -4.00 7.16
N ARG A 18 -0.10 -4.09 7.21
CA ARG A 18 -0.79 -5.38 7.33
C ARG A 18 -0.87 -6.07 5.97
N ARG A 19 -0.34 -7.30 5.85
CA ARG A 19 -0.56 -8.13 4.66
C ARG A 19 -2.03 -8.54 4.56
N ILE A 20 -2.62 -8.39 3.37
CA ILE A 20 -4.04 -8.67 3.13
C ILE A 20 -4.30 -9.75 2.08
N ALA A 21 -3.38 -9.95 1.12
CA ALA A 21 -3.50 -10.97 0.08
C ALA A 21 -2.13 -11.31 -0.51
N VAL A 22 -2.05 -12.44 -1.21
CA VAL A 22 -0.91 -12.83 -2.06
C VAL A 22 -1.47 -13.33 -3.37
N TYR A 23 -0.93 -12.84 -4.49
CA TYR A 23 -1.14 -13.40 -5.81
C TYR A 23 0.10 -14.20 -6.18
N GLU A 24 -0.05 -15.51 -6.25
CA GLU A 24 1.04 -16.45 -6.49
C GLU A 24 1.45 -16.46 -7.96
N GLY A 25 2.75 -16.39 -8.24
CA GLY A 25 3.32 -16.48 -9.59
C GLY A 25 2.70 -15.51 -10.61
N VAL A 26 2.29 -14.32 -10.18
CA VAL A 26 1.51 -13.39 -11.02
C VAL A 26 2.39 -12.52 -11.93
N GLY A 27 3.65 -12.27 -11.54
CA GLY A 27 4.56 -11.40 -12.30
C GLY A 27 5.78 -12.16 -12.82
N PHE A 28 6.12 -12.00 -14.11
CA PHE A 28 7.34 -12.56 -14.69
C PHE A 28 8.41 -11.48 -14.88
N LYS A 29 9.58 -11.66 -14.25
CA LYS A 29 10.73 -10.75 -14.36
C LYS A 29 12.02 -11.50 -13.99
N PHE A 30 13.16 -11.11 -14.57
CA PHE A 30 14.46 -11.75 -14.32
C PHE A 30 14.44 -13.28 -14.51
N ASP A 31 13.75 -13.71 -15.57
CA ASP A 31 13.58 -15.11 -15.96
C ASP A 31 12.92 -15.99 -14.86
N ALA A 32 12.13 -15.35 -13.99
CA ALA A 32 11.43 -16.00 -12.90
C ALA A 32 10.00 -15.46 -12.73
N TRP A 33 9.12 -16.32 -12.23
CA TRP A 33 7.81 -15.93 -11.74
C TRP A 33 7.90 -15.48 -10.28
N HIS A 34 7.18 -14.43 -9.95
CA HIS A 34 7.17 -13.80 -8.64
C HIS A 34 5.76 -13.70 -8.09
N ASP A 35 5.65 -13.99 -6.80
CA ASP A 35 4.47 -13.65 -6.02
C ASP A 35 4.41 -12.14 -5.79
N VAL A 36 3.19 -11.60 -5.73
CA VAL A 36 2.95 -10.23 -5.29
C VAL A 36 2.05 -10.25 -4.07
N ALA A 37 2.60 -9.85 -2.93
CA ALA A 37 1.84 -9.68 -1.70
C ALA A 37 1.30 -8.26 -1.61
N TRP A 38 0.02 -8.14 -1.28
CA TRP A 38 -0.66 -6.86 -1.05
C TRP A 38 -0.68 -6.52 0.43
N TYR A 39 -0.34 -5.27 0.73
CA TYR A 39 -0.31 -4.72 2.08
C TYR A 39 -1.24 -3.50 2.18
N GLY A 40 -1.85 -3.31 3.35
CA GLY A 40 -2.77 -2.21 3.60
C GLY A 40 -2.44 -1.45 4.88
N LEU A 41 -2.55 -0.13 4.82
CA LEU A 41 -2.60 0.78 5.97
C LEU A 41 -3.99 1.41 6.06
N ARG A 42 -4.66 1.18 7.19
CA ARG A 42 -5.96 1.77 7.52
C ARG A 42 -5.73 3.23 7.93
N MET A 43 -6.35 4.18 7.23
CA MET A 43 -6.20 5.63 7.52
C MET A 43 -7.42 6.23 8.23
N ALA A 44 -8.61 5.67 8.01
CA ALA A 44 -9.86 6.07 8.66
C ALA A 44 -10.81 4.87 8.72
N GLU A 45 -11.79 4.84 9.63
CA GLU A 45 -12.80 3.78 9.67
C GLU A 45 -13.77 3.83 8.48
N PRO A 46 -14.30 2.69 8.00
CA PRO A 46 -15.25 2.68 6.89
C PRO A 46 -16.58 3.32 7.31
N GLY A 47 -17.24 4.01 6.38
CA GLY A 47 -18.61 4.51 6.58
C GLY A 47 -18.73 5.94 7.11
N LEU A 48 -17.63 6.62 7.41
CA LEU A 48 -17.64 8.06 7.60
C LEU A 48 -17.69 8.76 6.24
N PRO A 49 -18.46 9.86 6.08
CA PRO A 49 -18.35 10.71 4.90
C PRO A 49 -16.92 11.25 4.84
N LEU A 50 -16.12 10.76 3.90
CA LEU A 50 -14.78 11.25 3.69
C LEU A 50 -14.87 12.37 2.66
N ALA A 51 -14.40 13.57 3.04
CA ALA A 51 -14.02 14.57 2.05
C ALA A 51 -12.96 13.93 1.12
N GLY A 52 -12.95 14.34 -0.15
CA GLY A 52 -11.94 13.89 -1.09
C GLY A 52 -10.53 14.27 -0.61
N PRO A 53 -9.47 13.60 -1.13
CA PRO A 53 -8.11 14.03 -0.86
C PRO A 53 -7.92 15.50 -1.26
N VAL A 54 -7.36 16.29 -0.35
CA VAL A 54 -6.91 17.67 -0.64
C VAL A 54 -5.50 17.65 -1.22
N SER A 55 -5.13 18.72 -1.91
CA SER A 55 -3.75 18.86 -2.39
C SER A 55 -2.77 19.04 -1.22
N LEU A 56 -1.49 18.70 -1.43
CA LEU A 56 -0.47 18.93 -0.40
C LEU A 56 -0.32 20.42 -0.02
N PRO A 57 -0.31 21.39 -0.95
CA PRO A 57 -0.27 22.81 -0.59
C PRO A 57 -1.45 23.25 0.29
N GLU A 58 -2.66 22.79 -0.01
CA GLU A 58 -3.87 23.10 0.76
C GLU A 58 -3.79 22.52 2.17
N LEU A 59 -3.34 21.27 2.31
CA LEU A 59 -3.12 20.64 3.61
C LEU A 59 -2.16 21.45 4.48
N LEU A 60 -1.06 21.91 3.90
CA LEU A 60 -0.05 22.71 4.62
C LEU A 60 -0.55 24.08 5.03
N SER A 61 -1.49 24.68 4.28
CA SER A 61 -2.09 25.98 4.63
C SER A 61 -3.06 25.95 5.82
N THR A 62 -3.53 24.75 6.21
CA THR A 62 -4.49 24.55 7.32
C THR A 62 -3.78 24.24 8.65
N ALA A 63 -2.50 23.89 8.61
CA ALA A 63 -1.70 23.65 9.80
C ALA A 63 -1.23 24.97 10.41
N VAL A 64 -2.06 25.56 11.28
CA VAL A 64 -1.70 26.67 12.19
C VAL A 64 -1.39 26.13 13.57
#